data_AF-A0A7V2CX53-F1
#
_entry.id   AF-A0A7V2CX53-F1
#
_cell.length_a   1.000
_cell.length_b   1.000
_cell.length_c   1.000
_cell.angle_alpha   90.00
_cell.angle_beta   90.00
_cell.angle_gamma   90.00
#
_symmetry.space_group_name_H-M   'P 1'
#
loop_
_entity.id
_entity.type
_entity.pdbx_description
1 polymer ?
#
loop_
_entity_poly.entity_id
_entity_poly.type
_entity_poly.pdbx_seq_one_letter_code
_entity_poly.pdbx_strand_id
1 'polypeptide(L)'
;MSQAPSPDAPVGIAVIGCGNFARRQHLPNLAAIPEARIRMVCDTHAPTAETVARAFGATPSTDLAPILSNPTIEAVIVAVPDPFQAATALACIEAGKHVYVEKPAATCADDFTRLVAARNRAKVHIAVGFNKRFAPAYVAARAALAETTGPRMLSLRMADDAWRWGATYAPGALLRHDLCHLFDLAAWFAGSPVVSVSCAGPRPDADALLLTCADGTVAVVLGSGHATMDLPKERTEIFAGRATVTIDDFVEVRTFGLPGSPARQTFPGRAARP
;
A
#
# COMPACT_ATOMS: atom_id res chain seq x y z
N MET A 1 -32.03 -9.91 15.46
CA MET A 1 -30.81 -9.95 16.29
C MET A 1 -29.79 -10.81 15.56
N SER A 2 -28.82 -10.19 14.88
CA SER A 2 -27.77 -10.94 14.18
C SER A 2 -26.81 -11.52 15.22
N GLN A 3 -26.68 -12.84 15.29
CA GLN A 3 -25.61 -13.46 16.07
C GLN A 3 -24.28 -12.96 15.53
N ALA A 4 -23.37 -12.59 16.43
CA ALA A 4 -21.99 -12.29 16.03
C ALA A 4 -21.37 -13.55 15.41
N PRO A 5 -20.58 -13.43 14.33
CA PRO A 5 -19.95 -14.59 13.71
C PRO A 5 -19.06 -15.33 14.71
N SER A 6 -19.02 -16.66 14.60
CA SER A 6 -18.12 -17.50 15.39
C SER A 6 -16.66 -17.07 15.16
N PRO A 7 -15.83 -16.94 16.20
CA PRO A 7 -14.43 -16.52 16.06
C PRO A 7 -13.59 -17.44 15.15
N ASP A 8 -14.06 -18.67 14.89
CA ASP A 8 -13.39 -19.66 14.04
C ASP A 8 -13.94 -19.73 12.61
N ALA A 9 -14.97 -18.95 12.25
CA ALA A 9 -15.52 -18.96 10.90
C ALA A 9 -14.70 -18.06 9.96
N PRO A 10 -14.41 -18.49 8.71
CA PRO A 10 -13.72 -17.63 7.75
C PRO A 10 -14.49 -16.34 7.47
N VAL A 11 -13.78 -15.22 7.57
CA VAL A 11 -14.31 -13.87 7.34
C VAL A 11 -14.85 -13.78 5.92
N GLY A 12 -16.10 -13.36 5.78
CA GLY A 12 -16.71 -13.13 4.48
C GLY A 12 -16.20 -11.84 3.84
N ILE A 13 -15.58 -11.96 2.66
CA ILE A 13 -14.95 -10.83 1.96
C ILE A 13 -15.61 -10.59 0.61
N ALA A 14 -15.80 -9.32 0.25
CA ALA A 14 -16.09 -8.92 -1.13
C ALA A 14 -14.92 -8.15 -1.75
N VAL A 15 -14.68 -8.34 -3.06
CA VAL A 15 -13.69 -7.55 -3.82
C VAL A 15 -14.42 -6.64 -4.80
N ILE A 16 -14.25 -5.34 -4.64
CA ILE A 16 -14.88 -4.29 -5.45
C ILE A 16 -13.82 -3.71 -6.38
N GLY A 17 -14.02 -3.89 -7.69
CA GLY A 17 -13.03 -3.63 -8.74
C GLY A 17 -12.26 -4.90 -9.09
N CYS A 18 -12.60 -5.50 -10.23
CA CYS A 18 -11.99 -6.74 -10.74
C CYS A 18 -10.87 -6.45 -11.76
N GLY A 19 -10.15 -5.35 -11.54
CA GLY A 19 -9.06 -4.89 -12.39
C GLY A 19 -7.85 -5.82 -12.43
N ASN A 20 -6.82 -5.43 -13.16
CA ASN A 20 -5.61 -6.25 -13.31
C ASN A 20 -4.92 -6.54 -11.98
N PHE A 21 -4.80 -5.54 -11.10
CA PHE A 21 -4.14 -5.70 -9.80
C PHE A 21 -4.93 -6.65 -8.88
N ALA A 22 -6.24 -6.47 -8.78
CA ALA A 22 -7.10 -7.35 -7.98
C ALA A 22 -7.02 -8.82 -8.44
N ARG A 23 -7.06 -9.07 -9.76
CA ARG A 23 -6.96 -10.43 -10.33
C ARG A 23 -5.60 -11.09 -10.17
N ARG A 24 -4.52 -10.29 -10.21
CA ARG A 24 -3.14 -10.82 -10.11
C ARG A 24 -2.63 -10.94 -8.68
N GLN A 25 -3.12 -10.11 -7.76
CA GLN A 25 -2.61 -10.00 -6.40
C GLN A 25 -3.68 -10.35 -5.37
N HIS A 26 -4.73 -9.53 -5.26
CA HIS A 26 -5.70 -9.66 -4.16
C HIS A 26 -6.45 -10.98 -4.16
N LEU A 27 -7.07 -11.36 -5.29
CA LEU A 27 -7.91 -12.55 -5.36
C LEU A 27 -7.10 -13.86 -5.14
N PRO A 28 -5.94 -14.08 -5.78
CA PRO A 28 -5.09 -15.24 -5.47
C PRO A 28 -4.62 -15.27 -4.01
N ASN A 29 -4.19 -14.12 -3.47
CA ASN A 29 -3.71 -14.05 -2.09
C ASN A 29 -4.85 -14.32 -1.09
N LEU A 30 -6.04 -13.77 -1.31
CA LEU A 30 -7.22 -14.05 -0.49
C LEU A 30 -7.62 -15.52 -0.54
N ALA A 31 -7.61 -16.15 -1.73
CA ALA A 31 -7.95 -17.55 -1.88
C ALA A 31 -6.97 -18.50 -1.15
N ALA A 32 -5.75 -18.03 -0.87
CA ALA A 32 -4.73 -18.77 -0.14
C ALA A 32 -4.81 -18.61 1.40
N ILE A 33 -5.69 -17.73 1.92
CA ILE A 33 -5.85 -17.48 3.35
C ILE A 33 -7.05 -18.30 3.88
N PRO A 34 -6.83 -19.34 4.71
CA PRO A 34 -7.91 -20.19 5.23
C PRO A 34 -8.98 -19.43 6.02
N GLU A 35 -8.58 -18.35 6.69
CA GLU A 35 -9.43 -17.48 7.49
C GLU A 35 -10.26 -16.50 6.65
N ALA A 36 -10.13 -16.51 5.32
CA ALA A 36 -10.84 -15.64 4.40
C ALA A 36 -11.70 -16.45 3.42
N ARG A 37 -12.92 -15.94 3.14
CA ARG A 37 -13.77 -16.50 2.09
C ARG A 37 -14.30 -15.41 1.18
N ILE A 38 -13.92 -15.48 -0.10
CA ILE A 38 -14.43 -14.58 -1.15
C ILE A 38 -15.91 -14.93 -1.38
N ARG A 39 -16.81 -14.07 -0.93
CA ARG A 39 -18.27 -14.25 -1.06
C ARG A 39 -18.76 -13.63 -2.36
N MET A 40 -18.30 -12.43 -2.65
CA MET A 40 -18.78 -11.64 -3.78
C MET A 40 -17.62 -10.92 -4.46
N VAL A 41 -17.79 -10.67 -5.75
CA VAL A 41 -16.94 -9.74 -6.51
C VAL A 41 -17.83 -8.75 -7.25
N CYS A 42 -17.39 -7.50 -7.34
CA CYS A 42 -18.13 -6.43 -7.97
C CYS A 42 -17.30 -5.73 -9.02
N ASP A 43 -17.83 -5.59 -10.23
CA ASP A 43 -17.23 -4.79 -11.29
C ASP A 43 -18.34 -4.21 -12.17
N THR A 44 -18.19 -2.95 -12.60
CA THR A 44 -19.16 -2.31 -13.51
C THR A 44 -19.29 -3.04 -14.85
N HIS A 45 -18.28 -3.81 -15.24
CA HIS A 45 -18.32 -4.64 -16.44
C HIS A 45 -18.73 -6.09 -16.12
N ALA A 46 -20.01 -6.41 -16.35
CA ALA A 46 -20.60 -7.72 -16.00
C ALA A 46 -19.77 -8.94 -16.45
N PRO A 47 -19.27 -9.03 -17.70
CA PRO A 47 -18.45 -10.18 -18.12
C PRO A 47 -17.18 -10.38 -17.29
N THR A 48 -16.57 -9.28 -16.82
CA THR A 48 -15.40 -9.36 -15.93
C THR A 48 -15.80 -9.85 -14.55
N ALA A 49 -16.87 -9.31 -13.95
CA ALA A 49 -17.38 -9.77 -12.66
C ALA A 49 -17.72 -11.28 -12.71
N GLU A 50 -18.44 -11.74 -13.73
CA GLU A 50 -18.83 -13.13 -13.92
C GLU A 50 -17.63 -14.07 -14.10
N THR A 51 -16.65 -13.67 -14.92
CA THR A 51 -15.43 -14.45 -15.16
C THR A 51 -14.65 -14.63 -13.87
N VAL A 52 -14.46 -13.55 -13.12
CA VAL A 52 -13.73 -13.58 -11.85
C VAL A 52 -14.50 -14.37 -10.79
N ALA A 53 -15.81 -14.14 -10.68
CA ALA A 53 -16.67 -14.85 -9.74
C ALA A 53 -16.58 -16.37 -9.94
N ARG A 54 -16.64 -16.82 -11.19
CA ARG A 54 -16.50 -18.24 -11.56
C ARG A 54 -15.14 -18.80 -11.17
N ALA A 55 -14.06 -18.06 -11.42
CA ALA A 55 -12.69 -18.50 -11.11
C ALA A 55 -12.44 -18.69 -9.60
N PHE A 56 -13.12 -17.92 -8.75
CA PHE A 56 -12.91 -17.92 -7.30
C PHE A 56 -14.10 -18.45 -6.48
N GLY A 57 -15.12 -19.02 -7.13
CA GLY A 57 -16.31 -19.56 -6.47
C GLY A 57 -17.14 -18.51 -5.71
N ALA A 58 -17.16 -17.28 -6.20
CA ALA A 58 -17.88 -16.14 -5.61
C ALA A 58 -19.18 -15.81 -6.39
N THR A 59 -19.99 -14.92 -5.85
CA THR A 59 -21.16 -14.36 -6.55
C THR A 59 -20.79 -13.05 -7.25
N PRO A 60 -21.04 -12.88 -8.56
CA PRO A 60 -20.78 -11.62 -9.24
C PRO A 60 -21.85 -10.58 -8.92
N SER A 61 -21.47 -9.31 -8.94
CA SER A 61 -22.38 -8.16 -8.93
C SER A 61 -21.83 -7.06 -9.85
N THR A 62 -22.72 -6.24 -10.40
CA THR A 62 -22.37 -4.99 -11.09
C THR A 62 -22.72 -3.75 -10.27
N ASP A 63 -23.32 -3.95 -9.10
CA ASP A 63 -23.76 -2.90 -8.17
C ASP A 63 -23.19 -3.15 -6.78
N LEU A 64 -22.96 -2.07 -6.03
CA LEU A 64 -22.44 -2.12 -4.68
C LEU A 64 -23.51 -2.52 -3.64
N ALA A 65 -24.79 -2.19 -3.86
CA ALA A 65 -25.88 -2.40 -2.91
C ALA A 65 -25.98 -3.84 -2.38
N PRO A 66 -25.88 -4.91 -3.21
CA PRO A 66 -25.85 -6.28 -2.71
C PRO A 66 -24.73 -6.58 -1.73
N ILE A 67 -23.59 -5.89 -1.84
CA ILE A 67 -22.46 -6.03 -0.91
C ILE A 67 -22.76 -5.31 0.41
N LEU A 68 -23.28 -4.08 0.33
CA LEU A 68 -23.56 -3.25 1.50
C LEU A 68 -24.61 -3.89 2.42
N SER A 69 -25.68 -4.44 1.83
CA SER A 69 -26.78 -5.03 2.60
C SER A 69 -26.54 -6.47 3.05
N ASN A 70 -25.48 -7.15 2.57
CA ASN A 70 -25.26 -8.56 2.86
C ASN A 70 -24.57 -8.74 4.22
N PRO A 71 -25.22 -9.34 5.23
CA PRO A 71 -24.61 -9.55 6.55
C PRO A 71 -23.49 -10.61 6.56
N THR A 72 -23.39 -11.46 5.54
CA THR A 72 -22.31 -12.45 5.41
C THR A 72 -21.02 -11.86 4.82
N ILE A 73 -21.00 -10.57 4.53
CA ILE A 73 -19.81 -9.84 4.09
C ILE A 73 -19.41 -8.90 5.23
N GLU A 74 -18.26 -9.17 5.82
CA GLU A 74 -17.73 -8.48 7.00
C GLU A 74 -16.65 -7.48 6.59
N ALA A 75 -15.88 -7.81 5.54
CA ALA A 75 -14.83 -6.96 5.02
C ALA A 75 -14.91 -6.81 3.49
N VAL A 76 -14.34 -5.73 2.97
CA VAL A 76 -14.22 -5.48 1.54
C VAL A 76 -12.80 -5.09 1.15
N ILE A 77 -12.37 -5.51 -0.04
CA ILE A 77 -11.23 -4.93 -0.75
C ILE A 77 -11.76 -3.96 -1.80
N VAL A 78 -11.39 -2.68 -1.70
CA VAL A 78 -11.73 -1.63 -2.67
C VAL A 78 -10.52 -1.40 -3.57
N ALA A 79 -10.59 -1.92 -4.80
CA ALA A 79 -9.56 -1.86 -5.83
C ALA A 79 -10.11 -1.24 -7.14
N VAL A 80 -10.83 -0.13 -6.99
CA VAL A 80 -11.40 0.67 -8.08
C VAL A 80 -10.44 1.81 -8.48
N PRO A 81 -10.60 2.43 -9.68
CA PRO A 81 -9.80 3.59 -10.08
C PRO A 81 -9.86 4.75 -9.08
N ASP A 82 -8.78 5.52 -8.96
CA ASP A 82 -8.56 6.55 -7.95
C ASP A 82 -9.75 7.49 -7.69
N PRO A 83 -10.45 8.02 -8.72
CA PRO A 83 -11.57 8.95 -8.50
C PRO A 83 -12.75 8.34 -7.73
N PHE A 84 -12.90 7.01 -7.76
CA PHE A 84 -14.01 6.29 -7.13
C PHE A 84 -13.66 5.67 -5.79
N GLN A 85 -12.37 5.68 -5.42
CA GLN A 85 -11.84 4.88 -4.32
C GLN A 85 -12.36 5.35 -2.96
N ALA A 86 -12.29 6.66 -2.67
CA ALA A 86 -12.77 7.23 -1.42
C ALA A 86 -14.29 7.11 -1.26
N ALA A 87 -15.06 7.40 -2.31
CA ALA A 87 -16.53 7.30 -2.26
C ALA A 87 -17.00 5.85 -2.04
N THR A 88 -16.37 4.88 -2.71
CA THR A 88 -16.67 3.45 -2.55
C THR A 88 -16.32 2.97 -1.14
N ALA A 89 -15.14 3.35 -0.63
CA ALA A 89 -14.72 3.01 0.73
C ALA A 89 -15.66 3.61 1.77
N LEU A 90 -16.08 4.87 1.60
CA LEU A 90 -17.02 5.54 2.50
C LEU A 90 -18.37 4.82 2.59
N ALA A 91 -18.95 4.44 1.44
CA ALA A 91 -20.20 3.68 1.40
C ALA A 91 -20.09 2.33 2.14
N CYS A 92 -18.95 1.65 2.01
CA CYS A 92 -18.69 0.39 2.72
C CYS A 92 -18.54 0.58 4.23
N ILE A 93 -17.83 1.64 4.67
CA ILE A 93 -17.67 1.99 6.08
C ILE A 93 -19.03 2.32 6.71
N GLU A 94 -19.86 3.11 6.02
CA GLU A 94 -21.19 3.50 6.49
C GLU A 94 -22.15 2.30 6.59
N ALA A 95 -21.94 1.27 5.76
CA ALA A 95 -22.62 -0.02 5.86
C ALA A 95 -22.02 -0.96 6.94
N GLY A 96 -21.06 -0.48 7.74
CA GLY A 96 -20.44 -1.24 8.83
C GLY A 96 -19.43 -2.30 8.37
N LYS A 97 -18.91 -2.21 7.14
CA LYS A 97 -17.90 -3.14 6.62
C LYS A 97 -16.49 -2.71 7.02
N HIS A 98 -15.64 -3.67 7.35
CA HIS A 98 -14.20 -3.44 7.40
C HIS A 98 -13.66 -3.18 5.98
N VAL A 99 -12.72 -2.26 5.83
CA VAL A 99 -12.24 -1.85 4.49
C VAL A 99 -10.74 -1.99 4.37
N TYR A 100 -10.31 -2.78 3.39
CA TYR A 100 -8.99 -2.63 2.78
C TYR A 100 -9.16 -1.81 1.50
N VAL A 101 -8.57 -0.63 1.44
CA VAL A 101 -8.64 0.24 0.26
C VAL A 101 -7.27 0.31 -0.39
N GLU A 102 -7.22 0.21 -1.72
CA GLU A 102 -5.98 0.41 -2.46
C GLU A 102 -5.39 1.80 -2.22
N LYS A 103 -4.13 1.98 -2.64
CA LYS A 103 -3.47 3.29 -2.61
C LYS A 103 -3.64 4.00 -3.97
N PRO A 104 -3.69 5.34 -3.98
CA PRO A 104 -3.90 6.22 -2.83
C PRO A 104 -5.38 6.27 -2.42
N ALA A 105 -5.68 5.97 -1.15
CA ALA A 105 -7.06 5.81 -0.64
C ALA A 105 -8.03 6.98 -0.92
N ALA A 106 -7.48 8.17 -1.18
CA ALA A 106 -8.21 9.35 -1.64
C ALA A 106 -7.30 10.22 -2.52
N THR A 107 -7.92 10.98 -3.43
CA THR A 107 -7.22 11.93 -4.31
C THR A 107 -7.10 13.33 -3.71
N CYS A 108 -7.75 13.60 -2.58
CA CYS A 108 -7.65 14.85 -1.83
C CYS A 108 -7.69 14.61 -0.31
N ALA A 109 -7.17 15.58 0.45
CA ALA A 109 -7.07 15.50 1.91
C ALA A 109 -8.46 15.51 2.60
N ASP A 110 -9.43 16.23 2.04
CA ASP A 110 -10.79 16.31 2.59
C ASP A 110 -11.48 14.95 2.55
N ASP A 111 -11.38 14.23 1.43
CA ASP A 111 -11.92 12.88 1.33
C ASP A 111 -11.23 11.90 2.27
N PHE A 112 -9.91 12.01 2.42
CA PHE A 112 -9.19 11.20 3.41
C PHE A 112 -9.66 11.50 4.84
N THR A 113 -9.89 12.77 5.17
CA THR A 113 -10.44 13.21 6.46
C THR A 113 -11.84 12.65 6.68
N ARG A 114 -12.68 12.62 5.65
CA ARG A 114 -14.01 12.00 5.69
C ARG A 114 -13.94 10.50 5.97
N LEU A 115 -13.01 9.78 5.34
CA LEU A 115 -12.78 8.35 5.61
C LEU A 115 -12.40 8.10 7.07
N VAL A 116 -11.47 8.89 7.62
CA VAL A 116 -11.04 8.81 9.03
C VAL A 116 -12.21 9.07 9.98
N ALA A 117 -13.02 10.10 9.70
CA ALA A 117 -14.19 10.43 10.50
C ALA A 117 -15.27 9.32 10.44
N ALA A 118 -15.53 8.77 9.25
CA ALA A 118 -16.49 7.68 9.06
C ALA A 118 -16.07 6.42 9.80
N ARG A 119 -14.78 6.03 9.72
CA ARG A 119 -14.20 4.93 10.49
C ARG A 119 -14.49 5.07 11.98
N ASN A 120 -14.21 6.25 12.55
CA ASN A 120 -14.39 6.52 13.97
C ASN A 120 -15.85 6.35 14.42
N ARG A 121 -16.80 6.78 13.59
CA ARG A 121 -18.22 6.63 13.86
C ARG A 121 -18.68 5.17 13.75
N ALA A 122 -18.28 4.49 12.68
CA ALA A 122 -18.70 3.12 12.37
C ALA A 122 -17.97 2.07 13.23
N LYS A 123 -16.84 2.42 13.85
CA LYS A 123 -15.98 1.52 14.64
C LYS A 123 -15.49 0.30 13.86
N VAL A 124 -15.20 0.50 12.57
CA VAL A 124 -14.64 -0.53 11.68
C VAL A 124 -13.14 -0.36 11.51
N HIS A 125 -12.43 -1.44 11.18
CA HIS A 125 -11.05 -1.38 10.72
C HIS A 125 -10.95 -0.85 9.29
N ILE A 126 -9.94 0.00 9.05
CA ILE A 126 -9.53 0.41 7.71
C ILE A 126 -8.03 0.19 7.57
N ALA A 127 -7.63 -0.42 6.45
CA ALA A 127 -6.26 -0.51 6.00
C ALA A 127 -6.13 0.12 4.62
N VAL A 128 -5.03 0.84 4.39
CA VAL A 128 -4.64 1.33 3.06
C VAL A 128 -3.60 0.39 2.47
N GLY A 129 -3.65 0.15 1.16
CA GLY A 129 -2.84 -0.80 0.40
C GLY A 129 -1.34 -0.52 0.31
N PHE A 130 -0.72 0.04 1.36
CA PHE A 130 0.72 0.23 1.47
C PHE A 130 1.44 -1.09 1.80
N ASN A 131 1.44 -2.00 0.84
CA ASN A 131 2.01 -3.34 0.94
C ASN A 131 3.51 -3.38 1.32
N LYS A 132 4.29 -2.35 0.99
CA LYS A 132 5.75 -2.34 1.24
C LYS A 132 6.14 -2.45 2.71
N ARG A 133 5.32 -1.94 3.65
CA ARG A 133 5.56 -2.12 5.11
C ARG A 133 5.53 -3.59 5.55
N PHE A 134 4.90 -4.43 4.74
CA PHE A 134 4.75 -5.86 5.00
C PHE A 134 5.73 -6.71 4.17
N ALA A 135 6.54 -6.08 3.31
CA ALA A 135 7.58 -6.79 2.58
C ALA A 135 8.64 -7.32 3.57
N PRO A 136 9.02 -8.62 3.50
CA PRO A 136 9.95 -9.23 4.46
C PRO A 136 11.26 -8.45 4.66
N ALA A 137 11.84 -7.90 3.58
CA ALA A 137 13.04 -7.08 3.66
C ALA A 137 12.85 -5.81 4.52
N TYR A 138 11.73 -5.12 4.37
CA TYR A 138 11.44 -3.91 5.13
C TYR A 138 11.09 -4.22 6.59
N VAL A 139 10.40 -5.33 6.85
CA VAL A 139 10.15 -5.83 8.20
C VAL A 139 11.47 -6.19 8.89
N ALA A 140 12.34 -6.94 8.23
CA ALA A 140 13.65 -7.31 8.77
C ALA A 140 14.54 -6.09 9.03
N ALA A 141 14.57 -5.14 8.10
CA ALA A 141 15.31 -3.88 8.28
C ALA A 141 14.80 -3.08 9.48
N ARG A 142 13.47 -2.98 9.66
CA ARG A 142 12.89 -2.28 10.81
C ARG A 142 13.20 -2.99 12.13
N ALA A 143 13.15 -4.32 12.15
CA ALA A 143 13.52 -5.12 13.32
C ALA A 143 15.01 -4.94 13.69
N ALA A 144 15.91 -4.94 12.70
CA ALA A 144 17.34 -4.72 12.93
C ALA A 144 17.65 -3.33 13.53
N LEU A 145 16.78 -2.34 13.26
CA LEU A 145 16.89 -0.99 13.79
C LEU A 145 16.12 -0.76 15.11
N ALA A 146 15.49 -1.78 15.68
CA ALA A 146 14.60 -1.62 16.84
C ALA A 146 15.30 -1.00 18.06
N GLU A 147 16.53 -1.41 18.32
CA GLU A 147 17.33 -0.94 19.46
C GLU A 147 18.09 0.38 19.18
N THR A 148 17.98 0.93 17.96
CA THR A 148 18.62 2.22 17.64
C THR A 148 17.81 3.37 18.24
N THR A 149 18.50 4.30 18.88
CA THR A 149 17.88 5.47 19.52
C THR A 149 18.18 6.77 18.77
N GLY A 150 17.28 7.73 18.90
CA GLY A 150 17.44 9.08 18.37
C GLY A 150 16.99 9.23 16.91
N PRO A 151 17.11 10.46 16.37
CA PRO A 151 16.64 10.78 15.03
C PRO A 151 17.37 10.00 13.95
N ARG A 152 16.67 9.73 12.85
CA ARG A 152 17.20 8.96 11.71
C ARG A 152 17.48 9.87 10.53
N MET A 153 18.39 9.43 9.65
CA MET A 153 18.52 9.95 8.30
C MET A 153 18.07 8.88 7.33
N LEU A 154 17.13 9.20 6.44
CA LEU A 154 16.60 8.27 5.44
C LEU A 154 16.90 8.78 4.03
N SER A 155 17.32 7.89 3.15
CA SER A 155 17.43 8.16 1.71
C SER A 155 16.63 7.09 0.98
N LEU A 156 15.48 7.47 0.42
CA LEU A 156 14.60 6.59 -0.32
C LEU A 156 14.55 7.04 -1.77
N ARG A 157 14.85 6.13 -2.69
CA ARG A 157 14.85 6.42 -4.12
C ARG A 157 13.99 5.42 -4.87
N MET A 158 13.19 5.95 -5.80
CA MET A 158 12.44 5.17 -6.76
C MET A 158 12.68 5.71 -8.17
N ALA A 159 13.01 4.80 -9.06
CA ALA A 159 13.23 5.04 -10.47
C ALA A 159 12.26 4.16 -11.25
N ASP A 160 11.50 4.74 -12.16
CA ASP A 160 10.55 4.04 -13.00
C ASP A 160 10.62 4.56 -14.44
N ASP A 161 10.15 3.75 -15.38
CA ASP A 161 9.90 4.14 -16.76
C ASP A 161 8.49 4.67 -16.97
N ALA A 162 7.87 5.27 -15.93
CA ALA A 162 6.48 5.70 -15.89
C ALA A 162 5.99 6.47 -17.13
N TRP A 163 6.86 7.23 -17.80
CA TRP A 163 6.50 7.91 -19.05
C TRP A 163 6.25 6.98 -20.25
N ARG A 164 6.70 5.72 -20.18
CA ARG A 164 6.38 4.64 -21.12
C ARG A 164 4.99 4.03 -20.86
N TRP A 165 4.37 4.32 -19.73
CA TRP A 165 3.04 3.78 -19.40
C TRP A 165 1.91 4.37 -20.28
N GLY A 166 2.25 5.31 -21.18
CA GLY A 166 1.39 5.81 -22.25
C GLY A 166 0.76 7.16 -21.97
N ALA A 167 -0.07 7.64 -22.91
CA ALA A 167 -0.72 8.96 -22.86
C ALA A 167 -1.70 9.16 -21.67
N THR A 168 -1.99 8.10 -20.91
CA THR A 168 -2.97 8.08 -19.83
C THR A 168 -2.44 8.57 -18.47
N TYR A 169 -1.13 8.81 -18.35
CA TYR A 169 -0.51 9.28 -17.11
C TYR A 169 -0.14 10.77 -17.22
N ALA A 170 -0.96 11.62 -16.60
CA ALA A 170 -0.72 13.05 -16.51
C ALA A 170 0.46 13.36 -15.56
N PRO A 171 1.10 14.54 -15.69
CA PRO A 171 2.08 15.05 -14.74
C PRO A 171 1.71 14.79 -13.26
N GLY A 172 2.66 14.25 -12.49
CA GLY A 172 2.48 13.93 -11.06
C GLY A 172 1.90 12.53 -10.80
N ALA A 173 1.80 11.70 -11.83
CA ALA A 173 1.38 10.30 -11.72
C ALA A 173 2.32 9.47 -10.84
N LEU A 174 3.64 9.60 -11.02
CA LEU A 174 4.61 8.86 -10.22
C LEU A 174 4.46 9.24 -8.75
N LEU A 175 4.29 10.55 -8.47
CA LEU A 175 4.11 11.04 -7.11
C LEU A 175 2.91 10.38 -6.41
N ARG A 176 1.76 10.37 -7.09
CA ARG A 176 0.51 9.82 -6.54
C ARG A 176 0.50 8.30 -6.44
N HIS A 177 0.97 7.60 -7.47
CA HIS A 177 0.82 6.15 -7.58
C HIS A 177 1.97 5.40 -6.93
N ASP A 178 3.19 5.92 -7.03
CA ASP A 178 4.40 5.14 -6.77
C ASP A 178 5.19 5.72 -5.59
N LEU A 179 5.48 7.03 -5.59
CA LEU A 179 6.17 7.67 -4.47
C LEU A 179 5.35 7.71 -3.19
N CYS A 180 4.02 7.64 -3.26
CA CYS A 180 3.16 7.52 -2.07
C CYS A 180 3.63 6.39 -1.13
N HIS A 181 4.16 5.31 -1.71
CA HIS A 181 4.77 4.24 -0.94
C HIS A 181 6.08 4.65 -0.22
N LEU A 182 6.90 5.52 -0.81
CA LEU A 182 8.11 6.03 -0.17
C LEU A 182 7.78 7.01 0.96
N PHE A 183 6.77 7.85 0.82
CA PHE A 183 6.27 8.68 1.94
C PHE A 183 5.78 7.80 3.09
N ASP A 184 5.03 6.76 2.76
CA ASP A 184 4.52 5.79 3.71
C ASP A 184 5.66 5.06 4.46
N LEU A 185 6.71 4.61 3.75
CA LEU A 185 7.90 4.00 4.34
C LEU A 185 8.72 4.98 5.17
N ALA A 186 8.92 6.22 4.69
CA ALA A 186 9.64 7.26 5.41
C ALA A 186 8.98 7.54 6.76
N ALA A 187 7.66 7.74 6.78
CA ALA A 187 6.90 7.93 8.01
C ALA A 187 6.98 6.70 8.94
N TRP A 188 6.95 5.49 8.39
CA TRP A 188 7.01 4.24 9.15
C TRP A 188 8.36 4.00 9.82
N PHE A 189 9.47 4.31 9.13
CA PHE A 189 10.81 4.23 9.70
C PHE A 189 11.15 5.39 10.62
N ALA A 190 10.62 6.59 10.35
CA ALA A 190 10.78 7.71 11.25
C ALA A 190 10.06 7.47 12.59
N GLY A 191 8.86 6.89 12.56
CA GLY A 191 8.05 6.69 13.77
C GLY A 191 7.58 8.01 14.41
N SER A 192 7.74 9.13 13.70
CA SER A 192 7.43 10.49 14.15
C SER A 192 6.68 11.24 13.04
N PRO A 193 5.72 12.13 13.35
CA PRO A 193 4.99 12.89 12.35
C PRO A 193 5.90 13.78 11.50
N VAL A 194 5.64 13.82 10.19
CA VAL A 194 6.27 14.79 9.28
C VAL A 194 5.67 16.18 9.54
N VAL A 195 6.53 17.18 9.76
CA VAL A 195 6.15 18.56 10.10
C VAL A 195 6.51 19.57 9.01
N SER A 196 7.42 19.23 8.10
CA SER A 196 7.72 20.06 6.93
C SER A 196 8.14 19.24 5.72
N VAL A 197 7.85 19.78 4.54
CA VAL A 197 8.25 19.23 3.24
C VAL A 197 8.82 20.35 2.38
N SER A 198 10.01 20.14 1.83
CA SER A 198 10.56 20.95 0.75
C SER A 198 10.69 20.10 -0.51
N CYS A 199 10.41 20.66 -1.68
CA CYS A 199 10.45 19.93 -2.95
C CYS A 199 11.19 20.74 -4.01
N ALA A 200 11.99 20.07 -4.81
CA ALA A 200 12.58 20.62 -6.03
C ALA A 200 12.61 19.53 -7.11
N GLY A 201 12.41 19.91 -8.36
CA GLY A 201 12.43 19.00 -9.49
C GLY A 201 12.62 19.74 -10.81
N PRO A 202 13.35 19.18 -11.79
CA PRO A 202 13.52 19.83 -13.09
C PRO A 202 12.28 19.75 -13.98
N ARG A 203 11.34 18.84 -13.69
CA ARG A 203 10.10 18.58 -14.45
C ARG A 203 9.17 17.66 -13.65
N PRO A 204 7.89 17.52 -14.03
CA PRO A 204 6.98 16.58 -13.38
C PRO A 204 7.54 15.16 -13.33
N ASP A 205 7.23 14.46 -12.24
CA ASP A 205 7.66 13.07 -11.97
C ASP A 205 9.19 12.89 -11.98
N ALA A 206 9.92 13.97 -11.67
CA ALA A 206 11.35 13.98 -11.38
C ALA A 206 11.54 14.88 -10.17
N ASP A 207 11.38 14.32 -8.98
CA ASP A 207 11.19 15.08 -7.75
C ASP A 207 12.20 14.66 -6.69
N ALA A 208 12.82 15.66 -6.04
CA ALA A 208 13.60 15.50 -4.82
C ALA A 208 12.85 16.20 -3.69
N LEU A 209 12.41 15.41 -2.70
CA LEU A 209 11.67 15.90 -1.55
C LEU A 209 12.46 15.69 -0.27
N LEU A 210 12.51 16.71 0.57
CA LEU A 210 13.06 16.68 1.91
C LEU A 210 11.91 16.72 2.92
N LEU A 211 11.78 15.67 3.73
CA LEU A 211 10.82 15.56 4.82
C LEU A 211 11.56 15.77 6.14
N THR A 212 11.00 16.59 7.02
CA THR A 212 11.47 16.74 8.41
C THR A 212 10.38 16.29 9.35
N CYS A 213 10.73 15.44 10.31
CA CYS A 213 9.82 14.91 11.33
C CYS A 213 9.97 15.66 12.66
N ALA A 214 8.96 15.58 13.51
CA ALA A 214 8.90 16.30 14.78
C ALA A 214 10.01 15.92 15.78
N ASP A 215 10.56 14.71 15.66
CA ASP A 215 11.68 14.22 16.49
C ASP A 215 13.05 14.66 15.95
N GLY A 216 13.10 15.34 14.79
CA GLY A 216 14.32 15.71 14.08
C GLY A 216 14.76 14.69 13.03
N THR A 217 14.03 13.59 12.81
CA THR A 217 14.31 12.65 11.73
C THR A 217 14.16 13.35 10.38
N VAL A 218 15.09 13.11 9.47
CA VAL A 218 15.09 13.69 8.12
C VAL A 218 15.05 12.58 7.09
N ALA A 219 14.21 12.74 6.07
CA ALA A 219 14.12 11.81 4.95
C ALA A 219 14.25 12.55 3.62
N VAL A 220 15.10 12.04 2.74
CA VAL A 220 15.13 12.45 1.34
C VAL A 220 14.39 11.39 0.53
N VAL A 221 13.35 11.81 -0.19
CA VAL A 221 12.63 10.98 -1.16
C VAL A 221 13.00 11.48 -2.56
N LEU A 222 13.64 10.62 -3.35
CA LEU A 222 14.00 10.90 -4.74
C LEU A 222 13.15 10.03 -5.67
N GLY A 223 12.42 10.66 -6.58
CA GLY A 223 11.61 9.99 -7.58
C GLY A 223 12.01 10.40 -9.00
N SER A 224 12.06 9.45 -9.93
CA SER A 224 12.15 9.76 -11.35
C SER A 224 11.36 8.75 -12.18
N GLY A 225 10.38 9.24 -12.93
CA GLY A 225 9.63 8.50 -13.96
C GLY A 225 10.31 8.54 -15.33
N HIS A 226 11.54 9.08 -15.37
CA HIS A 226 12.37 9.24 -16.57
C HIS A 226 13.59 8.31 -16.53
N ALA A 227 13.46 7.14 -15.92
CA ALA A 227 14.53 6.16 -15.78
C ALA A 227 14.30 4.92 -16.64
N THR A 228 15.36 4.13 -16.86
CA THR A 228 15.23 2.76 -17.39
C THR A 228 14.95 1.78 -16.25
N MET A 229 14.20 0.72 -16.54
CA MET A 229 13.98 -0.39 -15.62
C MET A 229 15.17 -1.38 -15.59
N ASP A 230 16.29 -1.06 -16.24
CA ASP A 230 17.57 -1.76 -16.03
C ASP A 230 18.20 -1.39 -14.68
N LEU A 231 17.91 -0.18 -14.18
CA LEU A 231 18.25 0.21 -12.82
C LEU A 231 17.28 -0.48 -11.84
N PRO A 232 17.75 -0.98 -10.68
CA PRO A 232 16.88 -1.41 -9.60
C PRO A 232 15.85 -0.33 -9.30
N LYS A 233 14.56 -0.70 -9.31
CA LYS A 233 13.44 0.23 -9.21
C LYS A 233 13.59 1.07 -7.94
N GLU A 234 14.00 0.45 -6.83
CA GLU A 234 13.94 1.08 -5.52
C GLU A 234 15.18 0.79 -4.68
N ARG A 235 15.60 1.80 -3.90
CA ARG A 235 16.66 1.68 -2.91
C ARG A 235 16.34 2.54 -1.69
N THR A 236 16.55 1.98 -0.51
CA THR A 236 16.37 2.67 0.76
C THR A 236 17.65 2.53 1.58
N GLU A 237 18.12 3.65 2.15
CA GLU A 237 19.23 3.68 3.11
C GLU A 237 18.77 4.38 4.38
N ILE A 238 19.11 3.81 5.53
CA ILE A 238 18.69 4.29 6.84
C ILE A 238 19.92 4.36 7.74
N PHE A 239 20.18 5.55 8.28
CA PHE A 239 21.26 5.80 9.23
C PHE A 239 20.66 6.10 10.60
N ALA A 240 21.05 5.32 11.62
CA ALA A 240 20.53 5.47 12.98
C ALA A 240 21.55 4.93 13.99
N GLY A 241 21.89 5.68 15.04
CA GLY A 241 22.68 5.16 16.16
C GLY A 241 24.03 4.51 15.80
N ARG A 242 24.76 5.09 14.83
CA ARG A 242 26.01 4.54 14.23
C ARG A 242 25.83 3.27 13.38
N ALA A 243 24.60 2.83 13.18
CA ALA A 243 24.25 1.78 12.25
C ALA A 243 23.76 2.34 10.90
N THR A 244 23.93 1.53 9.87
CA THR A 244 23.34 1.75 8.55
C THR A 244 22.63 0.49 8.11
N VAL A 245 21.43 0.63 7.55
CA VAL A 245 20.72 -0.44 6.86
C VAL A 245 20.41 -0.01 5.43
N THR A 246 20.77 -0.85 4.46
CA THR A 246 20.41 -0.63 3.05
C THR A 246 19.43 -1.70 2.60
N ILE A 247 18.48 -1.31 1.76
CA ILE A 247 17.49 -2.20 1.16
C ILE A 247 17.47 -1.94 -0.33
N ASP A 248 17.73 -2.96 -1.15
CA ASP A 248 17.67 -2.88 -2.60
C ASP A 248 16.50 -3.74 -3.11
N ASP A 249 15.60 -3.12 -3.89
CA ASP A 249 14.44 -3.75 -4.56
C ASP A 249 13.54 -4.66 -3.68
N PHE A 250 13.44 -4.38 -2.38
CA PHE A 250 12.67 -5.21 -1.42
C PHE A 250 13.20 -6.64 -1.26
N VAL A 251 14.34 -6.97 -1.87
CA VAL A 251 14.86 -8.34 -1.96
C VAL A 251 16.17 -8.51 -1.24
N GLU A 252 16.94 -7.44 -1.00
CA GLU A 252 18.20 -7.53 -0.30
C GLU A 252 18.26 -6.50 0.82
N VAL A 253 18.67 -6.94 2.01
CA VAL A 253 18.96 -6.09 3.16
C VAL A 253 20.43 -6.26 3.52
N ARG A 254 21.15 -5.15 3.71
CA ARG A 254 22.50 -5.16 4.29
C ARG A 254 22.54 -4.31 5.54
N THR A 255 23.28 -4.77 6.54
CA THR A 255 23.39 -4.10 7.84
C THR A 255 24.86 -3.79 8.15
N PHE A 256 25.11 -2.60 8.65
CA PHE A 256 26.43 -2.12 9.05
C PHE A 256 26.34 -1.52 10.45
N GLY A 257 27.30 -1.79 11.31
CA GLY A 257 27.30 -1.25 12.68
C GLY A 257 26.22 -1.83 13.61
N LEU A 258 25.63 -2.99 13.27
CA LEU A 258 24.62 -3.69 14.08
C LEU A 258 25.14 -5.07 14.53
N PRO A 259 25.82 -5.17 15.69
CA PRO A 259 26.26 -6.46 16.23
C PRO A 259 25.09 -7.43 16.39
N GLY A 260 25.28 -8.70 15.99
CA GLY A 260 24.25 -9.73 16.07
C GLY A 260 23.22 -9.73 14.93
N SER A 261 23.20 -8.70 14.08
CA SER A 261 22.41 -8.71 12.84
C SER A 261 23.17 -9.38 11.69
N PRO A 262 22.51 -10.16 10.82
CA PRO A 262 23.16 -10.70 9.63
C PRO A 262 23.59 -9.59 8.67
N ALA A 263 24.87 -9.57 8.28
CA ALA A 263 25.43 -8.53 7.41
C ALA A 263 24.71 -8.38 6.06
N ARG A 264 24.15 -9.48 5.54
CA ARG A 264 23.36 -9.54 4.31
C ARG A 264 22.24 -10.56 4.45
N GLN A 265 21.05 -10.21 4.00
CA GLN A 265 19.88 -11.10 3.91
C GLN A 265 19.21 -10.91 2.56
N THR A 266 18.74 -12.00 1.96
CA THR A 266 18.01 -11.98 0.69
C THR A 266 16.63 -12.61 0.83
N PHE A 267 15.65 -12.04 0.14
CA PHE A 267 14.24 -12.41 0.21
C PHE A 267 13.71 -12.74 -1.18
N PRO A 268 12.64 -13.56 -1.31
CA PRO A 268 12.03 -13.85 -2.59
C PRO A 268 11.56 -12.58 -3.31
N GLY A 269 11.84 -12.49 -4.60
CA GLY A 269 11.44 -11.38 -5.45
C GLY A 269 12.30 -11.30 -6.71
N ARG A 270 12.02 -10.32 -7.57
CA ARG A 270 12.81 -10.12 -8.79
C ARG A 270 14.11 -9.43 -8.38
N ALA A 271 15.21 -10.18 -8.33
CA ALA A 271 16.53 -9.57 -8.20
C ALA A 271 16.78 -8.63 -9.38
N ALA A 272 17.53 -7.55 -9.13
CA ALA A 272 18.06 -6.68 -10.16
C ALA A 272 18.68 -7.54 -11.27
N ARG A 273 18.33 -7.25 -12.54
CA ARG A 273 19.02 -7.87 -13.67
C ARG A 273 20.49 -7.43 -13.60
N PRO A 274 21.45 -8.36 -13.77
CA PRO A 274 22.87 -8.06 -13.70
C PRO A 274 23.30 -7.03 -14.76
#